data_AF-A0A4Q9LMT4-F1
#
_entry.id   AF-A0A4Q9LMT4-F1
#
_cell.length_a   1.000
_cell.length_b   1.000
_cell.length_c   1.000
_cell.angle_alpha   90.00
_cell.angle_beta   90.00
_cell.angle_gamma   90.00
#
_symmetry.space_group_name_H-M   'P 1'
#
loop_
_entity.id
_entity.type
_entity.pdbx_description
1 polymer ?
#
loop_
_entity_poly.entity_id
_entity_poly.type
_entity_poly.pdbx_seq_one_letter_code
_entity_poly.pdbx_strand_id
1 'polypeptide(L)'
;MPQKNFGSIYSTSSKKKKTKTVPSEVEKMSKTNTNDINNSVLPQSSGKKENDTKDSKININIKNISKTHPENKNNLLNNNEEPKSTTILETEESKNDQAKQKETEELKRDINEKVKENSKYFTDILKSNNINVTNLVTEDDFSPVANRCCENIIGYKKIPMGISKYSFQINGRGFWVPLCTTEGALVASMCRGIKLLNRGYLEGVVENVGITRSFSVEFYKFKDAVNFYKELKKDVYHILDEEIKDEVSPEKAKAILKEGGEYYHVRDVLIESMIKECDPSSAEQKNAEPKENVSLVDRLTKIGNSTSNYLKVKSISTKHIINNTVFIKVHAYSGDAMGMNMITKACKAMIDYLRTNYNIKTSCLSANICTDKKWSIENYCNGRGRRVFMNIFISEEDCLEVLKVTCADLYKTYYSKICLGSALVLGNFNCQAANYIAALFIALGQDCGQIIESSNCLLSMEKIDLGLNISLLMPSIVVGVLGGGTHLEPSKEFLKQFYINESKNVITDKRYDSSYAPSYLALLVAGVVLAGELSALGALTNDTLMDAHLKLNRI
;
A
#
# COMPACT_ATOMS: atom_id res chain seq x y z
N MET A 1 -27.55 36.96 -23.90
CA MET A 1 -26.97 37.35 -25.21
C MET A 1 -26.47 38.79 -25.12
N PRO A 2 -25.38 39.20 -25.81
CA PRO A 2 -24.40 38.41 -26.55
C PRO A 2 -22.94 38.70 -26.17
N GLN A 3 -22.07 37.74 -26.54
CA GLN A 3 -20.63 37.86 -26.65
C GLN A 3 -20.24 38.89 -27.74
N LYS A 4 -19.13 39.60 -27.54
CA LYS A 4 -18.43 40.32 -28.60
C LYS A 4 -17.02 39.75 -28.78
N ASN A 5 -16.81 39.29 -30.01
CA ASN A 5 -15.54 38.97 -30.65
C ASN A 5 -14.57 40.16 -30.60
N PHE A 6 -13.27 39.86 -30.48
CA PHE A 6 -12.24 40.58 -31.20
C PHE A 6 -11.33 39.59 -31.92
N GLY A 7 -11.24 39.78 -33.23
CA GLY A 7 -10.45 38.97 -34.14
C GLY A 7 -9.00 39.42 -34.26
N SER A 8 -8.25 38.51 -34.87
CA SER A 8 -6.87 38.51 -35.35
C SER A 8 -6.48 39.68 -36.25
N ILE A 9 -5.18 40.05 -36.31
CA ILE A 9 -4.49 40.52 -37.53
C ILE A 9 -3.00 40.08 -37.55
N TYR A 10 -2.53 39.76 -38.77
CA TYR A 10 -1.17 39.49 -39.31
C TYR A 10 -0.79 38.01 -39.47
N SER A 11 -1.04 37.31 -40.60
CA SER A 11 -0.71 37.48 -42.05
C SER A 11 0.74 37.12 -42.41
N THR A 12 1.05 35.92 -42.94
CA THR A 12 1.13 35.46 -44.36
C THR A 12 2.51 35.56 -45.06
N SER A 13 3.03 34.41 -45.51
CA SER A 13 3.53 34.06 -46.87
C SER A 13 4.50 32.86 -46.74
N SER A 14 4.41 31.67 -47.34
CA SER A 14 3.96 31.10 -48.64
C SER A 14 4.98 31.19 -49.79
N LYS A 15 5.55 30.03 -50.20
CA LYS A 15 5.68 29.46 -51.57
C LYS A 15 6.74 28.33 -51.55
N LYS A 16 6.46 27.05 -51.88
CA LYS A 16 5.99 26.37 -53.12
C LYS A 16 7.14 25.80 -53.99
N LYS A 17 7.03 24.49 -54.31
CA LYS A 17 7.37 23.72 -55.55
C LYS A 17 8.16 22.44 -55.21
N LYS A 18 8.03 21.29 -55.88
CA LYS A 18 7.10 20.71 -56.88
C LYS A 18 7.44 19.20 -56.98
N THR A 19 6.47 18.43 -57.42
CA THR A 19 6.41 17.00 -57.75
C THR A 19 7.33 16.49 -58.88
N LYS A 20 7.64 15.17 -58.89
CA LYS A 20 7.61 14.20 -60.03
C LYS A 20 8.23 12.84 -59.63
N THR A 21 7.45 11.76 -59.55
CA THR A 21 7.18 10.65 -60.51
C THR A 21 8.23 9.53 -60.58
N VAL A 22 7.71 8.30 -60.42
CA VAL A 22 8.30 6.95 -60.58
C VAL A 22 8.69 6.68 -62.06
N PRO A 23 9.55 5.69 -62.36
CA PRO A 23 9.02 4.44 -62.92
C PRO A 23 9.66 3.13 -62.40
N SER A 24 8.93 2.06 -62.69
CA SER A 24 9.06 0.62 -62.47
C SER A 24 10.16 -0.10 -63.27
N GLU A 25 10.57 -1.29 -62.80
CA GLU A 25 10.68 -2.61 -63.52
C GLU A 25 11.66 -3.53 -62.74
N VAL A 26 11.28 -4.71 -62.21
CA VAL A 26 10.89 -6.02 -62.79
C VAL A 26 12.08 -7.03 -62.81
N GLU A 27 11.79 -8.23 -62.29
CA GLU A 27 12.34 -9.58 -62.56
C GLU A 27 13.40 -10.30 -61.71
N LYS A 28 12.89 -11.34 -61.00
CA LYS A 28 13.26 -12.79 -60.97
C LYS A 28 14.73 -13.22 -61.16
N MET A 29 15.21 -14.11 -60.27
CA MET A 29 15.65 -15.51 -60.54
C MET A 29 16.31 -16.15 -59.28
N SER A 30 15.77 -17.28 -58.78
CA SER A 30 16.26 -18.69 -58.90
C SER A 30 17.49 -19.03 -58.03
N LYS A 31 17.33 -19.87 -56.98
CA LYS A 31 17.61 -21.33 -56.89
C LYS A 31 19.11 -21.74 -56.86
N THR A 32 19.35 -22.66 -55.92
CA THR A 32 20.35 -23.77 -55.86
C THR A 32 21.83 -23.50 -55.61
N ASN A 33 22.34 -24.01 -54.47
CA ASN A 33 23.27 -25.16 -54.37
C ASN A 33 23.58 -25.39 -52.86
N THR A 34 23.21 -26.48 -52.19
CA THR A 34 23.83 -27.83 -52.16
C THR A 34 25.36 -27.85 -52.08
N ASN A 35 25.83 -28.42 -50.96
CA ASN A 35 26.76 -29.56 -50.85
C ASN A 35 28.02 -29.38 -49.97
N ASP A 36 28.15 -30.37 -49.08
CA ASP A 36 29.38 -31.11 -48.75
C ASP A 36 30.33 -30.53 -47.68
N ILE A 37 30.92 -31.29 -46.73
CA ILE A 37 30.90 -32.72 -46.37
C ILE A 37 31.75 -32.91 -45.09
N ASN A 38 31.34 -33.87 -44.25
CA ASN A 38 32.12 -34.79 -43.42
C ASN A 38 32.84 -34.46 -42.08
N ASN A 39 32.50 -35.37 -41.14
CA ASN A 39 33.34 -36.22 -40.29
C ASN A 39 33.71 -35.69 -38.90
N SER A 40 33.04 -36.16 -37.83
CA SER A 40 33.12 -37.48 -37.17
C SER A 40 34.26 -37.55 -36.16
N VAL A 41 33.98 -37.84 -34.89
CA VAL A 41 34.58 -38.91 -34.07
C VAL A 41 33.72 -39.08 -32.80
N LEU A 42 33.07 -40.24 -32.69
CA LEU A 42 32.72 -40.90 -31.41
C LEU A 42 33.92 -41.75 -30.98
N PRO A 43 33.97 -42.16 -29.70
CA PRO A 43 33.76 -43.59 -29.48
C PRO A 43 32.76 -43.91 -28.35
N GLN A 44 31.95 -44.92 -28.64
CA GLN A 44 31.23 -45.79 -27.70
C GLN A 44 32.27 -46.61 -26.86
N SER A 45 31.98 -47.22 -25.71
CA SER A 45 30.99 -48.30 -25.56
C SER A 45 31.08 -48.96 -24.17
N SER A 46 30.06 -49.80 -23.93
CA SER A 46 29.94 -50.94 -22.98
C SER A 46 29.39 -50.62 -21.59
N GLY A 47 28.37 -51.31 -21.04
CA GLY A 47 27.52 -52.42 -21.48
C GLY A 47 26.42 -52.59 -20.40
N LYS A 48 25.13 -52.66 -20.76
CA LYS A 48 24.29 -53.85 -21.03
C LYS A 48 23.60 -54.48 -19.79
N LYS A 49 22.27 -54.66 -19.97
CA LYS A 49 21.27 -55.55 -19.30
C LYS A 49 20.68 -55.08 -17.97
N GLU A 50 19.46 -55.45 -17.59
CA GLU A 50 18.13 -55.64 -18.21
C GLU A 50 17.19 -56.05 -17.03
N ASN A 51 15.94 -55.61 -17.09
CA ASN A 51 14.72 -56.22 -16.54
C ASN A 51 14.36 -56.15 -15.03
N ASP A 52 13.22 -55.46 -14.83
CA ASP A 52 11.96 -55.94 -14.26
C ASP A 52 11.68 -56.00 -12.74
N THR A 53 10.69 -55.16 -12.40
CA THR A 53 9.46 -55.44 -11.61
C THR A 53 9.44 -55.41 -10.08
N LYS A 54 8.37 -54.72 -9.62
CA LYS A 54 7.48 -54.94 -8.47
C LYS A 54 7.83 -54.35 -7.09
N ASP A 55 6.91 -53.47 -6.67
CA ASP A 55 6.24 -53.38 -5.37
C ASP A 55 6.91 -54.03 -4.15
N SER A 56 7.13 -53.23 -3.11
CA SER A 56 6.68 -53.60 -1.76
C SER A 56 6.76 -52.45 -0.77
N LYS A 57 5.63 -52.23 -0.10
CA LYS A 57 5.50 -51.55 1.20
C LYS A 57 6.33 -52.28 2.24
N ILE A 58 7.09 -51.57 3.07
CA ILE A 58 7.58 -52.10 4.36
C ILE A 58 7.42 -51.03 5.45
N ASN A 59 6.49 -51.29 6.36
CA ASN A 59 6.42 -50.77 7.71
C ASN A 59 7.55 -51.41 8.53
N ILE A 60 8.33 -50.63 9.30
CA ILE A 60 9.00 -51.16 10.50
C ILE A 60 8.83 -50.18 11.66
N ASN A 61 8.22 -50.74 12.70
CA ASN A 61 8.01 -50.24 14.04
C ASN A 61 9.28 -50.50 14.86
N ILE A 62 9.78 -49.54 15.64
CA ILE A 62 10.81 -49.81 16.67
C ILE A 62 10.36 -49.21 17.99
N LYS A 63 10.05 -50.11 18.94
CA LYS A 63 9.98 -49.85 20.37
C LYS A 63 11.39 -49.92 20.98
N ASN A 64 11.70 -48.90 21.77
CA ASN A 64 12.39 -48.88 23.06
C ASN A 64 13.76 -49.55 23.25
N ILE A 65 14.75 -48.73 23.62
CA ILE A 65 15.69 -49.03 24.71
C ILE A 65 15.73 -47.82 25.68
N SER A 66 15.28 -48.13 26.90
CA SER A 66 15.39 -47.47 28.22
C SER A 66 16.84 -47.10 28.62
N LYS A 67 17.19 -46.30 29.63
CA LYS A 67 16.57 -45.61 30.79
C LYS A 67 17.75 -44.85 31.44
N THR A 68 17.50 -43.71 32.10
CA THR A 68 17.97 -43.46 33.48
C THR A 68 17.29 -42.21 34.05
N HIS A 69 16.35 -42.45 34.97
CA HIS A 69 15.95 -41.56 36.07
C HIS A 69 15.86 -42.45 37.31
N PRO A 70 16.15 -41.92 38.49
CA PRO A 70 15.17 -42.02 39.59
C PRO A 70 15.20 -40.77 40.48
N GLU A 71 14.26 -40.41 41.33
CA GLU A 71 12.94 -40.88 41.79
C GLU A 71 12.56 -39.83 42.87
N ASN A 72 11.30 -39.50 43.20
CA ASN A 72 10.46 -40.19 44.19
C ASN A 72 9.37 -39.19 44.64
N LYS A 73 8.14 -39.54 45.03
CA LYS A 73 7.37 -40.80 44.96
C LYS A 73 5.97 -40.52 45.53
N ASN A 74 5.08 -41.49 45.28
CA ASN A 74 3.82 -41.82 45.97
C ASN A 74 2.56 -41.18 45.39
N ASN A 75 1.46 -41.90 45.17
CA ASN A 75 1.15 -43.33 45.03
C ASN A 75 -0.31 -43.33 44.53
N LEU A 76 -0.64 -44.15 43.55
CA LEU A 76 -2.02 -44.48 43.17
C LEU A 76 -2.24 -45.97 43.42
N LEU A 77 -3.49 -46.32 43.72
CA LEU A 77 -4.21 -47.61 43.72
C LEU A 77 -5.10 -47.58 44.98
N ASN A 78 -6.39 -47.86 44.98
CA ASN A 78 -7.27 -48.56 44.05
C ASN A 78 -8.72 -48.26 44.53
N ASN A 79 -9.70 -48.21 43.62
CA ASN A 79 -10.95 -48.98 43.70
C ASN A 79 -12.01 -48.43 42.74
N ASN A 80 -12.60 -49.37 42.01
CA ASN A 80 -13.83 -49.21 41.24
C ASN A 80 -14.98 -48.81 42.17
N GLU A 81 -15.70 -47.73 41.86
CA GLU A 81 -17.11 -47.53 42.21
C GLU A 81 -17.64 -46.30 41.46
N GLU A 82 -18.84 -46.41 40.90
CA GLU A 82 -19.56 -45.35 40.19
C GLU A 82 -19.72 -44.09 41.07
N PRO A 83 -19.44 -42.86 40.59
CA PRO A 83 -19.81 -41.68 41.34
C PRO A 83 -21.23 -41.26 40.98
N LYS A 84 -22.15 -41.54 41.90
CA LYS A 84 -23.37 -40.76 42.10
C LYS A 84 -23.00 -39.28 42.31
N SER A 85 -23.69 -38.40 41.57
CA SER A 85 -24.07 -37.03 41.94
C SER A 85 -23.19 -36.36 43.00
N THR A 86 -22.18 -35.60 42.58
CA THR A 86 -21.57 -34.58 43.43
C THR A 86 -21.71 -33.23 42.74
N THR A 87 -22.52 -32.38 43.35
CA THR A 87 -22.83 -31.01 42.96
C THR A 87 -21.52 -30.22 42.76
N ILE A 88 -21.23 -29.82 41.52
CA ILE A 88 -20.14 -28.89 41.22
C ILE A 88 -20.60 -27.51 41.74
N LEU A 89 -19.91 -27.01 42.77
CA LEU A 89 -19.94 -25.61 43.14
C LEU A 89 -19.37 -24.80 41.98
N GLU A 90 -20.25 -24.21 41.17
CA GLU A 90 -19.90 -23.20 40.16
C GLU A 90 -19.19 -22.02 40.83
N THR A 91 -17.88 -21.92 40.62
CA THR A 91 -17.04 -20.79 41.03
C THR A 91 -17.53 -19.50 40.39
N GLU A 92 -17.49 -18.37 41.11
CA GLU A 92 -17.99 -17.07 40.64
C GLU A 92 -17.36 -16.59 39.31
N GLU A 93 -16.13 -17.03 38.98
CA GLU A 93 -15.49 -16.78 37.68
C GLU A 93 -16.24 -17.44 36.51
N SER A 94 -16.77 -18.66 36.67
CA SER A 94 -17.52 -19.33 35.59
C SER A 94 -18.88 -18.68 35.35
N LYS A 95 -19.50 -18.12 36.40
CA LYS A 95 -20.75 -17.36 36.28
C LYS A 95 -20.53 -16.01 35.58
N ASN A 96 -19.40 -15.36 35.83
CA ASN A 96 -19.04 -14.09 35.20
C ASN A 96 -18.71 -14.27 33.71
N ASP A 97 -18.04 -15.36 33.35
CA ASP A 97 -17.75 -15.71 31.96
C ASP A 97 -19.01 -16.14 31.19
N GLN A 98 -19.91 -16.89 31.83
CA GLN A 98 -21.22 -17.23 31.25
C GLN A 98 -22.12 -15.99 31.07
N ALA A 99 -22.11 -15.05 32.01
CA ALA A 99 -22.85 -13.80 31.89
C ALA A 99 -22.33 -12.92 30.73
N LYS A 100 -21.00 -12.76 30.61
CA LYS A 100 -20.37 -12.04 29.49
C LYS A 100 -20.64 -12.70 28.14
N GLN A 101 -20.60 -14.03 28.08
CA GLN A 101 -20.94 -14.76 26.86
C GLN A 101 -22.40 -14.54 26.47
N LYS A 102 -23.31 -14.59 27.43
CA LYS A 102 -24.74 -14.34 27.20
C LYS A 102 -25.01 -12.92 26.70
N GLU A 103 -24.37 -11.91 27.31
CA GLU A 103 -24.46 -10.50 26.88
C GLU A 103 -23.89 -10.30 25.46
N THR A 104 -22.82 -11.02 25.11
CA THR A 104 -22.21 -10.97 23.76
C THR A 104 -23.13 -11.58 22.70
N GLU A 105 -23.79 -12.70 23.00
CA GLU A 105 -24.74 -13.35 22.10
C GLU A 105 -26.03 -12.54 21.92
N GLU A 106 -26.51 -11.88 22.97
CA GLU A 106 -27.66 -10.96 22.90
C GLU A 106 -27.35 -9.75 22.02
N LEU A 107 -26.21 -9.09 22.23
CA LEU A 107 -25.77 -7.99 21.37
C LEU A 107 -25.62 -8.41 19.90
N LYS A 108 -25.05 -9.60 19.67
CA LYS A 108 -24.92 -10.17 18.32
C LYS A 108 -26.29 -10.38 17.69
N ARG A 109 -27.26 -10.91 18.43
CA ARG A 109 -28.63 -11.10 17.95
C ARG A 109 -29.26 -9.77 17.56
N ASP A 110 -29.19 -8.76 18.43
CA ASP A 110 -29.75 -7.43 18.19
C ASP A 110 -29.17 -6.78 16.94
N ILE A 111 -27.85 -6.86 16.74
CA ILE A 111 -27.18 -6.34 15.53
C ILE A 111 -27.75 -7.01 14.28
N ASN A 112 -27.85 -8.34 14.28
CA ASN A 112 -28.30 -9.10 13.12
C ASN A 112 -29.79 -8.86 12.82
N GLU A 113 -30.64 -8.79 13.85
CA GLU A 113 -32.06 -8.43 13.70
C GLU A 113 -32.21 -7.02 13.10
N LYS A 114 -31.45 -6.04 13.61
CA LYS A 114 -31.44 -4.67 13.08
C LYS A 114 -31.00 -4.58 11.62
N VAL A 115 -30.01 -5.37 11.20
CA VAL A 115 -29.59 -5.42 9.78
C VAL A 115 -30.69 -5.99 8.90
N LYS A 116 -31.44 -7.00 9.37
CA LYS A 116 -32.57 -7.57 8.62
C LYS A 116 -33.71 -6.57 8.48
N GLU A 117 -34.04 -5.85 9.55
CA GLU A 117 -35.03 -4.78 9.52
C GLU A 117 -34.63 -3.65 8.56
N ASN A 118 -33.38 -3.17 8.67
CA ASN A 118 -32.82 -2.16 7.76
C ASN A 118 -32.85 -2.63 6.30
N SER A 119 -32.43 -3.87 6.05
CA SER A 119 -32.44 -4.47 4.72
C SER A 119 -33.82 -4.44 4.09
N LYS A 120 -34.85 -4.86 4.83
CA LYS A 120 -36.25 -4.82 4.37
C LYS A 120 -36.71 -3.39 4.11
N TYR A 121 -36.53 -2.50 5.08
CA TYR A 121 -36.94 -1.10 5.00
C TYR A 121 -36.35 -0.39 3.77
N PHE A 122 -35.03 -0.47 3.58
CA PHE A 122 -34.38 0.19 2.45
C PHE A 122 -34.69 -0.49 1.12
N THR A 123 -34.82 -1.82 1.08
CA THR A 123 -35.20 -2.52 -0.15
C THR A 123 -36.61 -2.14 -0.60
N ASP A 124 -37.55 -1.93 0.32
CA ASP A 124 -38.91 -1.47 -0.01
C ASP A 124 -38.92 -0.03 -0.52
N ILE A 125 -38.13 0.87 0.08
CA ILE A 125 -37.92 2.24 -0.43
C ILE A 125 -37.30 2.22 -1.84
N LEU A 126 -36.29 1.38 -2.06
CA LEU A 126 -35.65 1.27 -3.37
C LEU A 126 -36.64 0.75 -4.42
N LYS A 127 -37.46 -0.24 -4.07
CA LYS A 127 -38.54 -0.75 -4.95
C LYS A 127 -39.56 0.33 -5.30
N SER A 128 -39.98 1.17 -4.35
CA SER A 128 -40.89 2.28 -4.65
C SER A 128 -40.29 3.33 -5.58
N ASN A 129 -38.95 3.36 -5.69
CA ASN A 129 -38.20 4.19 -6.63
C ASN A 129 -37.75 3.40 -7.88
N ASN A 130 -38.42 2.29 -8.20
CA ASN A 130 -38.14 1.40 -9.33
C ASN A 130 -36.73 0.77 -9.34
N ILE A 131 -36.11 0.60 -8.17
CA ILE A 131 -34.81 -0.08 -8.00
C ILE A 131 -35.05 -1.41 -7.26
N ASN A 132 -35.00 -2.53 -7.97
CA ASN A 132 -35.22 -3.85 -7.37
C ASN A 132 -33.89 -4.49 -6.93
N VAL A 133 -33.54 -4.34 -5.66
CA VAL A 133 -32.36 -4.99 -5.06
C VAL A 133 -32.71 -6.41 -4.62
N THR A 134 -31.99 -7.39 -5.14
CA THR A 134 -32.16 -8.83 -4.82
C THR A 134 -30.79 -9.47 -4.54
N ASN A 135 -30.79 -10.67 -3.97
CA ASN A 135 -29.59 -11.48 -3.72
C ASN A 135 -28.54 -10.86 -2.77
N LEU A 136 -28.97 -9.95 -1.90
CA LEU A 136 -28.16 -9.55 -0.74
C LEU A 136 -28.10 -10.71 0.26
N VAL A 137 -26.92 -10.93 0.84
CA VAL A 137 -26.78 -11.88 1.96
C VAL A 137 -27.20 -11.16 3.23
N THR A 138 -28.26 -11.65 3.89
CA THR A 138 -28.84 -11.07 5.12
C THR A 138 -28.83 -12.02 6.31
N GLU A 139 -28.43 -13.27 6.11
CA GLU A 139 -28.45 -14.33 7.13
C GLU A 139 -27.08 -14.59 7.77
N ASP A 140 -26.07 -13.80 7.40
CA ASP A 140 -24.70 -13.91 7.92
C ASP A 140 -24.55 -13.18 9.26
N ASP A 141 -23.42 -13.37 9.95
CA ASP A 141 -23.11 -12.65 11.19
C ASP A 141 -22.51 -11.26 10.89
N PHE A 142 -23.25 -10.21 11.23
CA PHE A 142 -22.85 -8.82 11.05
C PHE A 142 -22.13 -8.23 12.28
N SER A 143 -22.05 -8.95 13.41
CA SER A 143 -21.37 -8.46 14.61
C SER A 143 -19.88 -8.13 14.40
N PRO A 144 -19.11 -8.80 13.51
CA PRO A 144 -17.70 -8.46 13.28
C PRO A 144 -17.50 -7.20 12.42
N VAL A 145 -18.53 -6.74 11.70
CA VAL A 145 -18.45 -5.61 10.76
C VAL A 145 -19.20 -4.37 11.25
N ALA A 146 -20.26 -4.54 12.03
CA ALA A 146 -21.07 -3.44 12.53
C ALA A 146 -20.21 -2.50 13.39
N ASN A 147 -20.26 -1.19 13.11
CA ASN A 147 -19.52 -0.13 13.81
C ASN A 147 -17.98 -0.30 13.79
N ARG A 148 -17.45 -1.14 12.90
CA ARG A 148 -16.00 -1.34 12.71
C ARG A 148 -15.59 -1.20 11.24
N CYS A 149 -16.38 -1.77 10.34
CA CYS A 149 -16.09 -1.82 8.91
C CYS A 149 -17.14 -1.10 8.05
N CYS A 150 -18.40 -1.07 8.49
CA CYS A 150 -19.49 -0.48 7.73
C CYS A 150 -20.64 -0.01 8.64
N GLU A 151 -21.23 1.13 8.30
CA GLU A 151 -22.45 1.67 8.89
C GLU A 151 -23.64 1.49 7.94
N ASN A 152 -24.87 1.55 8.48
CA ASN A 152 -26.11 1.42 7.70
C ASN A 152 -26.18 0.15 6.82
N ILE A 153 -25.87 -1.00 7.42
CA ILE A 153 -25.75 -2.28 6.72
C ILE A 153 -27.15 -2.79 6.31
N ILE A 154 -27.28 -3.19 5.04
CA ILE A 154 -28.47 -3.84 4.46
C ILE A 154 -28.21 -5.30 4.01
N GLY A 155 -26.99 -5.78 4.23
CA GLY A 155 -26.51 -7.12 3.83
C GLY A 155 -25.16 -7.06 3.11
N TYR A 156 -24.63 -8.22 2.72
CA TYR A 156 -23.40 -8.31 1.92
C TYR A 156 -23.68 -8.48 0.43
N LYS A 157 -22.84 -7.82 -0.39
CA LYS A 157 -22.73 -8.09 -1.83
C LYS A 157 -21.65 -9.15 -2.06
N LYS A 158 -22.00 -10.22 -2.79
CA LYS A 158 -21.03 -11.26 -3.17
C LYS A 158 -20.10 -10.77 -4.28
N ILE A 159 -18.80 -11.03 -4.13
CA ILE A 159 -17.77 -10.83 -5.16
C ILE A 159 -17.11 -12.19 -5.41
N PRO A 160 -17.00 -12.67 -6.66
CA PRO A 160 -16.34 -13.94 -6.95
C PRO A 160 -14.89 -13.93 -6.47
N MET A 161 -14.47 -15.00 -5.80
CA MET A 161 -13.10 -15.23 -5.36
C MET A 161 -12.48 -16.37 -6.17
N GLY A 162 -11.33 -16.11 -6.78
CA GLY A 162 -10.47 -17.13 -7.37
C GLY A 162 -9.17 -17.29 -6.59
N ILE A 163 -8.45 -18.39 -6.81
CA ILE A 163 -7.15 -18.67 -6.18
C ILE A 163 -6.12 -19.05 -7.24
N SER A 164 -4.83 -18.78 -6.96
CA SER A 164 -3.74 -19.23 -7.81
C SER A 164 -3.77 -20.75 -8.01
N LYS A 165 -3.54 -21.20 -9.26
CA LYS A 165 -3.48 -22.63 -9.60
C LYS A 165 -2.28 -23.35 -8.98
N TYR A 166 -1.20 -22.62 -8.74
CA TYR A 166 0.04 -23.13 -8.17
C TYR A 166 0.45 -22.24 -6.98
N SER A 167 1.28 -22.79 -6.09
CA SER A 167 1.95 -22.00 -5.07
C SER A 167 2.97 -21.07 -5.73
N PHE A 168 2.86 -19.76 -5.48
CA PHE A 168 3.72 -18.74 -6.06
C PHE A 168 5.03 -18.63 -5.28
N GLN A 169 6.15 -18.87 -5.95
CA GLN A 169 7.48 -18.89 -5.35
C GLN A 169 8.12 -17.50 -5.40
N ILE A 170 8.46 -16.95 -4.23
CA ILE A 170 9.23 -15.71 -4.09
C ILE A 170 10.38 -15.98 -3.11
N ASN A 171 11.63 -15.75 -3.53
CA ASN A 171 12.83 -16.11 -2.77
C ASN A 171 12.85 -17.59 -2.33
N GLY A 172 12.28 -18.49 -3.13
CA GLY A 172 12.16 -19.92 -2.81
C GLY A 172 11.08 -20.27 -1.76
N ARG A 173 10.20 -19.32 -1.40
CA ARG A 173 9.08 -19.54 -0.50
C ARG A 173 7.75 -19.49 -1.25
N GLY A 174 6.90 -20.48 -1.00
CA GLY A 174 5.58 -20.60 -1.62
C GLY A 174 4.48 -19.83 -0.91
N PHE A 175 3.62 -19.16 -1.70
CA PHE A 175 2.44 -18.43 -1.24
C PHE A 175 1.20 -18.82 -2.05
N TRP A 176 0.01 -18.71 -1.45
CA TRP A 176 -1.27 -18.86 -2.14
C TRP A 176 -1.91 -17.50 -2.34
N VAL A 177 -2.33 -17.22 -3.58
CA VAL A 177 -2.86 -15.90 -3.96
C VAL A 177 -4.37 -15.97 -4.17
N PRO A 178 -5.18 -15.39 -3.26
CA PRO A 178 -6.60 -15.17 -3.51
C PRO A 178 -6.82 -13.85 -4.26
N LEU A 179 -7.76 -13.83 -5.20
CA LEU A 179 -8.20 -12.62 -5.90
C LEU A 179 -9.73 -12.55 -5.91
N CYS A 180 -10.29 -11.42 -5.48
CA CYS A 180 -11.71 -11.12 -5.60
C CYS A 180 -11.95 -10.18 -6.78
N THR A 181 -12.65 -10.63 -7.81
CA THR A 181 -12.85 -9.83 -9.02
C THR A 181 -14.11 -10.22 -9.78
N THR A 182 -14.64 -9.26 -10.52
CA THR A 182 -15.66 -9.49 -11.56
C THR A 182 -15.09 -9.35 -12.97
N GLU A 183 -13.80 -9.06 -13.10
CA GLU A 183 -13.11 -9.00 -14.38
C GLU A 183 -12.72 -10.41 -14.83
N GLY A 184 -13.33 -10.88 -15.93
CA GLY A 184 -12.97 -12.14 -16.54
C GLY A 184 -11.50 -12.21 -16.94
N ALA A 185 -10.94 -13.42 -16.96
CA ALA A 185 -9.54 -13.71 -17.27
C ALA A 185 -8.47 -13.19 -16.27
N LEU A 186 -8.78 -12.31 -15.31
CA LEU A 186 -7.77 -11.75 -14.40
C LEU A 186 -7.03 -12.84 -13.59
N VAL A 187 -7.77 -13.77 -12.98
CA VAL A 187 -7.19 -14.90 -12.23
C VAL A 187 -6.38 -15.84 -13.14
N ALA A 188 -6.88 -16.10 -14.35
CA ALA A 188 -6.19 -16.95 -15.31
C ALA A 188 -4.88 -16.31 -15.79
N SER A 189 -4.89 -15.00 -16.04
CA SER A 189 -3.72 -14.20 -16.40
C SER A 189 -2.67 -14.21 -15.29
N MET A 190 -3.08 -13.99 -14.03
CA MET A 190 -2.20 -14.16 -12.87
C MET A 190 -1.56 -15.56 -12.85
N CYS A 191 -2.37 -16.61 -13.02
CA CYS A 191 -1.86 -17.99 -12.98
C CYS A 191 -0.84 -18.28 -14.09
N ARG A 192 -1.03 -17.71 -15.28
CA ARG A 192 -0.06 -17.78 -16.39
C ARG A 192 1.24 -17.07 -16.02
N GLY A 193 1.16 -15.88 -15.43
CA GLY A 193 2.32 -15.15 -14.93
C GLY A 193 3.07 -15.90 -13.82
N ILE A 194 2.35 -16.44 -12.83
CA ILE A 194 2.93 -17.27 -11.75
C ILE A 194 3.63 -18.50 -12.35
N LYS A 195 3.03 -19.15 -13.36
CA LYS A 195 3.69 -20.27 -14.06
C LYS A 195 5.05 -19.85 -14.62
N LEU A 196 5.13 -18.68 -15.26
CA LEU A 196 6.39 -18.15 -15.80
C LEU A 196 7.39 -17.87 -14.68
N LEU A 197 6.99 -17.11 -13.66
CA LEU A 197 7.89 -16.68 -12.58
C LEU A 197 8.42 -17.86 -11.77
N ASN A 198 7.61 -18.90 -11.57
CA ASN A 198 8.02 -20.12 -10.85
C ASN A 198 9.06 -20.97 -11.59
N ARG A 199 9.28 -20.76 -12.90
CA ARG A 199 10.34 -21.43 -13.66
C ARG A 199 11.69 -20.77 -13.48
N GLY A 200 11.69 -19.46 -13.25
CA GLY A 200 12.87 -18.72 -12.83
C GLY A 200 13.02 -18.69 -11.32
N TYR A 201 13.99 -17.91 -10.86
CA TYR A 201 14.14 -17.55 -9.45
C TYR A 201 13.74 -16.09 -9.28
N LEU A 202 12.55 -15.84 -8.72
CA LEU A 202 12.10 -14.49 -8.41
C LEU A 202 12.72 -14.03 -7.09
N GLU A 203 13.61 -13.05 -7.20
CA GLU A 203 14.21 -12.38 -6.05
C GLU A 203 13.39 -11.14 -5.68
N GLY A 204 13.15 -10.97 -4.39
CA GLY A 204 12.37 -9.85 -3.87
C GLY A 204 12.90 -9.34 -2.54
N VAL A 205 13.09 -8.03 -2.44
CA VAL A 205 13.50 -7.34 -1.21
C VAL A 205 12.47 -6.26 -0.90
N VAL A 206 12.14 -6.12 0.38
CA VAL A 206 11.17 -5.12 0.86
C VAL A 206 11.80 -4.21 1.90
N GLU A 207 11.69 -2.91 1.69
CA GLU A 207 12.06 -1.87 2.62
C GLU A 207 10.81 -1.34 3.35
N ASN A 208 10.87 -1.34 4.68
CA ASN A 208 9.90 -0.68 5.54
C ASN A 208 10.22 0.81 5.66
N VAL A 209 9.52 1.61 4.84
CA VAL A 209 9.66 3.07 4.82
C VAL A 209 8.74 3.78 5.84
N GLY A 210 7.80 3.05 6.44
CA GLY A 210 6.83 3.57 7.40
C GLY A 210 5.64 4.28 6.74
N ILE A 211 4.58 4.47 7.51
CA ILE A 211 3.38 5.21 7.09
C ILE A 211 3.57 6.71 7.35
N THR A 212 2.79 7.53 6.64
CA THR A 212 2.87 8.99 6.74
C THR A 212 1.53 9.63 7.01
N ARG A 213 1.56 10.70 7.81
CA ARG A 213 0.45 11.63 7.99
C ARG A 213 0.96 13.04 8.00
N SER A 214 0.09 13.96 7.62
CA SER A 214 0.45 15.35 7.57
C SER A 214 -0.67 16.22 8.02
N PHE A 215 -0.35 17.23 8.79
CA PHE A 215 -1.28 18.23 9.25
C PHE A 215 -0.74 19.63 8.92
N SER A 216 -1.62 20.62 9.02
CA SER A 216 -1.24 22.01 8.88
C SER A 216 -1.71 22.80 10.09
N VAL A 217 -0.96 23.85 10.42
CA VAL A 217 -1.28 24.79 11.48
C VAL A 217 -1.15 26.21 10.90
N GLU A 218 -2.23 26.98 11.00
CA GLU A 218 -2.29 28.37 10.61
C GLU A 218 -2.08 29.24 11.84
N PHE A 219 -1.13 30.17 11.79
CA PHE A 219 -0.86 31.14 12.83
C PHE A 219 -1.62 32.44 12.54
N TYR A 220 -1.82 33.32 13.53
CA TYR A 220 -2.39 34.64 13.23
C TYR A 220 -1.46 35.50 12.38
N LYS A 221 -0.15 35.37 12.57
CA LYS A 221 0.87 36.18 11.90
C LYS A 221 1.83 35.31 11.10
N PHE A 222 2.30 35.84 9.97
CA PHE A 222 3.33 35.19 9.16
C PHE A 222 4.64 34.99 9.93
N LYS A 223 5.04 35.97 10.75
CA LYS A 223 6.25 35.91 11.59
C LYS A 223 6.23 34.71 12.55
N ASP A 224 5.09 34.42 13.16
CA ASP A 224 4.93 33.27 14.07
C ASP A 224 5.07 31.94 13.31
N ALA A 225 4.49 31.86 12.11
CA ALA A 225 4.64 30.70 11.23
C ALA A 225 6.09 30.46 10.82
N VAL A 226 6.83 31.52 10.48
CA VAL A 226 8.26 31.45 10.15
C VAL A 226 9.09 31.04 11.35
N ASN A 227 8.83 31.59 12.53
CA ASN A 227 9.54 31.23 13.76
C ASN A 227 9.31 29.76 14.12
N PHE A 228 8.06 29.29 14.03
CA PHE A 228 7.72 27.89 14.24
C PHE A 228 8.37 26.97 13.20
N TYR A 229 8.38 27.35 11.93
CA TYR A 229 9.07 26.61 10.88
C TYR A 229 10.58 26.51 11.13
N LYS A 230 11.21 27.61 11.55
CA LYS A 230 12.63 27.63 11.95
C LYS A 230 12.87 26.69 13.12
N GLU A 231 12.02 26.72 14.15
CA GLU A 231 12.12 25.84 15.32
C GLU A 231 12.03 24.35 14.92
N LEU A 232 11.12 23.97 14.03
CA LEU A 232 11.04 22.61 13.47
C LEU A 232 12.26 22.21 12.61
N LYS A 233 13.04 23.19 12.13
CA LYS A 233 14.23 22.98 11.29
C LYS A 233 15.55 23.03 12.06
N LYS A 234 15.56 23.52 13.31
CA LYS A 234 16.78 23.64 14.12
C LYS A 234 17.51 22.31 14.32
N ASP A 235 16.77 21.19 14.36
CA ASP A 235 17.37 19.86 14.48
C ASP A 235 17.97 19.32 13.16
N VAL A 236 17.69 19.98 12.03
CA VAL A 236 18.14 19.58 10.69
C VAL A 236 19.25 20.50 10.16
N TYR A 237 19.25 21.77 10.55
CA TYR A 237 20.22 22.77 10.11
C TYR A 237 20.77 23.54 11.32
N HIS A 238 22.09 23.74 11.36
CA HIS A 238 22.69 24.81 12.16
C HIS A 238 22.32 26.15 11.53
N ILE A 239 21.10 26.63 11.79
CA ILE A 239 20.66 27.94 11.30
C ILE A 239 21.49 28.99 12.04
N LEU A 240 22.32 29.73 11.30
CA LEU A 240 22.95 30.95 11.81
C LEU A 240 21.82 31.94 12.09
N ASP A 241 21.60 32.25 13.37
CA ASP A 241 20.69 33.30 13.79
C ASP A 241 21.32 34.65 13.41
N GLU A 242 21.14 35.10 12.16
CA GLU A 242 21.14 36.53 11.90
C GLU A 242 19.81 37.08 12.40
N GLU A 243 19.85 37.71 13.58
CA GLU A 243 18.75 38.51 14.11
C GLU A 243 18.29 39.49 13.02
N ILE A 244 17.09 39.30 12.48
CA ILE A 244 16.41 40.33 11.69
C ILE A 244 16.04 41.44 12.68
N LYS A 245 16.98 42.36 12.92
CA LYS A 245 16.83 43.55 13.76
C LYS A 245 16.12 44.65 12.98
N ASP A 246 14.84 44.46 12.69
CA ASP A 246 13.98 45.54 12.21
C ASP A 246 12.75 45.68 13.11
N GLU A 247 12.99 46.06 14.38
CA GLU A 247 11.93 46.61 15.23
C GLU A 247 11.69 48.07 14.84
N VAL A 248 10.71 48.29 13.97
CA VAL A 248 10.18 49.63 13.68
C VAL A 248 9.25 50.03 14.82
N SER A 249 9.57 51.08 15.57
CA SER A 249 8.71 51.59 16.64
C SER A 249 7.36 52.08 16.09
N PRO A 250 6.26 52.04 16.87
CA PRO A 250 4.94 52.54 16.44
C PRO A 250 4.95 54.00 15.95
N GLU A 251 5.85 54.82 16.49
CA GLU A 251 6.04 56.22 16.10
C GLU A 251 6.74 56.34 14.74
N LYS A 252 7.80 55.55 14.49
CA LYS A 252 8.43 55.44 13.16
C LYS A 252 7.46 54.87 12.12
N ALA A 253 6.64 53.90 12.50
CA ALA A 253 5.61 53.32 11.65
C ALA A 253 4.59 54.38 11.18
N LYS A 254 4.08 55.20 12.11
CA LYS A 254 3.16 56.31 11.79
C LYS A 254 3.81 57.40 10.91
N ALA A 255 5.11 57.65 11.07
CA ALA A 255 5.85 58.60 10.24
C ALA A 255 6.01 58.12 8.79
N ILE A 256 6.40 56.85 8.59
CA ILE A 256 6.61 56.24 7.26
C ILE A 256 5.31 56.21 6.44
N LEU A 257 4.16 55.96 7.08
CA LEU A 257 2.85 56.01 6.41
C LEU A 257 2.43 57.42 5.97
N LYS A 258 2.84 58.47 6.70
CA LYS A 258 2.57 59.87 6.31
C LYS A 258 3.38 60.29 5.08
N GLU A 259 4.52 59.65 4.84
CA GLU A 259 5.39 59.90 3.68
C GLU A 259 5.01 59.07 2.43
N GLY A 260 3.91 58.31 2.49
CA GLY A 260 3.38 57.57 1.33
C GLY A 260 4.11 56.26 1.01
N GLY A 261 4.93 55.74 1.92
CA GLY A 261 5.58 54.43 1.75
C GLY A 261 4.64 53.27 2.03
N GLU A 262 4.31 52.46 1.02
CA GLU A 262 3.65 51.17 1.24
C GLU A 262 4.68 50.10 1.66
N TYR A 263 4.71 49.77 2.96
CA TYR A 263 5.37 48.57 3.46
C TYR A 263 4.44 47.81 4.39
N TYR A 264 4.18 46.53 4.08
CA TYR A 264 3.34 45.61 4.85
C TYR A 264 3.70 45.56 6.35
N HIS A 265 4.98 45.72 6.68
CA HIS A 265 5.50 45.72 8.05
C HIS A 265 4.95 46.84 8.96
N VAL A 266 4.58 47.98 8.37
CA VAL A 266 4.11 49.17 9.11
C VAL A 266 2.66 48.99 9.57
N ARG A 267 1.86 48.26 8.78
CA ARG A 267 0.45 47.97 9.06
C ARG A 267 0.31 46.98 10.23
N ASP A 268 1.16 45.97 10.29
CA ASP A 268 1.16 44.95 11.35
C ASP A 268 1.52 45.53 12.73
N VAL A 269 2.48 46.45 12.80
CA VAL A 269 2.84 47.17 14.06
C VAL A 269 1.69 48.04 14.56
N LEU A 270 0.95 48.70 13.65
CA LEU A 270 -0.22 49.48 14.00
C LEU A 270 -1.39 48.61 14.47
N ILE A 271 -1.62 47.48 13.80
CA ILE A 271 -2.63 46.49 14.24
C ILE A 271 -2.28 45.95 15.63
N GLU A 272 -1.01 45.66 15.92
CA GLU A 272 -0.57 45.25 17.27
C GLU A 272 -0.82 46.31 18.33
N SER A 273 -0.57 47.59 18.02
CA SER A 273 -0.88 48.68 18.95
C SER A 273 -2.38 48.80 19.22
N MET A 274 -3.22 48.64 18.18
CA MET A 274 -4.68 48.70 18.30
C MET A 274 -5.25 47.47 19.05
N ILE A 275 -4.69 46.28 18.85
CA ILE A 275 -5.08 45.07 19.59
C ILE A 275 -4.72 45.22 21.08
N LYS A 276 -3.54 45.76 21.40
CA LYS A 276 -3.14 46.04 22.80
C LYS A 276 -4.00 47.11 23.46
N GLU A 277 -4.46 48.12 22.73
CA GLU A 277 -5.38 49.15 23.24
C GLU A 277 -6.81 48.61 23.45
N CYS A 278 -7.23 47.59 22.69
CA CYS A 278 -8.56 46.97 22.82
C CYS A 278 -8.66 45.85 23.85
N ASP A 279 -7.55 45.25 24.30
CA ASP A 279 -7.56 44.18 25.31
C ASP A 279 -6.39 44.30 26.32
N PRO A 280 -6.57 45.06 27.41
CA PRO A 280 -5.55 45.23 28.46
C PRO A 280 -5.21 43.93 29.21
N SER A 281 -6.01 42.87 29.06
CA SER A 281 -5.83 41.60 29.78
C SER A 281 -4.80 40.65 29.12
N SER A 282 -4.32 40.99 27.93
CA SER A 282 -3.32 40.20 27.18
C SER A 282 -1.87 40.38 27.67
N ALA A 283 -1.65 41.19 28.72
CA ALA A 283 -0.33 41.48 29.30
C ALA A 283 0.10 40.55 30.45
N GLU A 284 -0.56 39.39 30.64
CA GLU A 284 -0.04 38.37 31.55
C GLU A 284 1.04 37.54 30.84
N GLN A 285 2.30 37.84 31.17
CA GLN A 285 3.41 36.92 30.99
C GLN A 285 3.06 35.60 31.70
N LYS A 286 2.61 34.60 30.94
CA LYS A 286 2.59 33.22 31.42
C LYS A 286 4.03 32.86 31.78
N ASN A 287 4.27 32.73 33.09
CA ASN A 287 5.51 32.24 33.66
C ASN A 287 5.98 31.02 32.87
N ALA A 288 7.11 31.17 32.18
CA ALA A 288 7.74 30.07 31.49
C ALA A 288 8.23 29.08 32.54
N GLU A 289 7.57 27.93 32.64
CA GLU A 289 8.11 26.77 33.33
C GLU A 289 9.53 26.45 32.81
N PRO A 290 10.39 25.81 33.63
CA PRO A 290 11.78 25.56 33.26
C PRO A 290 11.79 24.74 31.98
N LYS A 291 12.19 25.34 30.86
CA LYS A 291 12.28 24.65 29.58
C LYS A 291 13.40 23.62 29.71
N GLU A 292 13.03 22.37 29.96
CA GLU A 292 13.84 21.22 29.59
C GLU A 292 14.38 21.47 28.18
N ASN A 293 15.69 21.32 28.01
CA ASN A 293 16.45 21.66 26.80
C ASN A 293 16.20 20.64 25.66
N VAL A 294 14.93 20.30 25.45
CA VAL A 294 14.45 19.26 24.52
C VAL A 294 13.87 19.96 23.31
N SER A 295 14.33 19.58 22.11
CA SER A 295 13.85 20.15 20.86
C SER A 295 12.33 20.03 20.71
N LEU A 296 11.73 20.89 19.88
CA LEU A 296 10.31 20.78 19.57
C LEU A 296 9.99 19.44 18.89
N VAL A 297 10.85 18.97 17.99
CA VAL A 297 10.69 17.68 17.30
C VAL A 297 10.70 16.52 18.28
N ASP A 298 11.60 16.52 19.27
CA ASP A 298 11.67 15.49 20.30
C ASP A 298 10.42 15.50 21.18
N ARG A 299 9.93 16.68 21.56
CA ARG A 299 8.66 16.81 22.32
C ARG A 299 7.47 16.26 21.54
N LEU A 300 7.31 16.66 20.28
CA LEU A 300 6.24 16.15 19.43
C LEU A 300 6.38 14.64 19.18
N THR A 301 7.60 14.14 19.01
CA THR A 301 7.90 12.71 18.87
C THR A 301 7.47 11.93 20.12
N LYS A 302 7.81 12.41 21.32
CA LYS A 302 7.36 11.82 22.60
C LYS A 302 5.83 11.79 22.71
N ILE A 303 5.16 12.90 22.36
CA ILE A 303 3.69 13.00 22.37
C ILE A 303 3.07 12.03 21.36
N GLY A 304 3.62 11.92 20.14
CA GLY A 304 3.12 10.98 19.16
C GLY A 304 3.25 9.54 19.63
N ASN A 305 4.41 9.18 20.18
CA ASN A 305 4.72 7.84 20.67
C ASN A 305 3.90 7.45 21.91
N SER A 306 3.42 8.40 22.72
CA SER A 306 2.56 8.07 23.87
C SER A 306 1.15 7.64 23.48
N THR A 307 0.74 7.85 22.22
CA THR A 307 -0.62 7.54 21.77
C THR A 307 -0.87 6.06 21.47
N SER A 308 0.20 5.26 21.32
CA SER A 308 0.16 3.84 20.95
C SER A 308 1.44 3.12 21.36
N ASN A 309 1.32 1.87 21.82
CA ASN A 309 2.49 1.02 22.12
C ASN A 309 3.25 0.57 20.87
N TYR A 310 2.58 0.56 19.70
CA TYR A 310 3.11 0.04 18.45
C TYR A 310 3.61 1.13 17.50
N LEU A 311 3.02 2.34 17.58
CA LEU A 311 3.43 3.43 16.71
C LEU A 311 4.78 4.00 17.18
N LYS A 312 5.74 4.10 16.27
CA LYS A 312 7.03 4.76 16.52
C LYS A 312 7.28 5.85 15.49
N VAL A 313 7.18 7.10 15.90
CA VAL A 313 7.49 8.28 15.09
C VAL A 313 8.99 8.29 14.77
N LYS A 314 9.31 8.23 13.48
CA LYS A 314 10.68 8.25 12.95
C LYS A 314 11.16 9.68 12.75
N SER A 315 10.34 10.50 12.12
CA SER A 315 10.71 11.88 11.77
C SER A 315 9.49 12.76 11.63
N ILE A 316 9.64 14.01 12.07
CA ILE A 316 8.71 15.10 11.83
C ILE A 316 9.44 16.11 10.97
N SER A 317 8.84 16.49 9.85
CA SER A 317 9.48 17.38 8.88
C SER A 317 8.49 18.41 8.39
N THR A 318 9.00 19.57 8.01
CA THR A 318 8.25 20.58 7.27
C THR A 318 9.04 20.99 6.04
N LYS A 319 8.34 21.22 4.93
CA LYS A 319 8.93 21.68 3.67
C LYS A 319 8.36 23.01 3.20
N HIS A 320 7.14 23.36 3.64
CA HIS A 320 6.39 24.47 3.06
C HIS A 320 5.74 25.33 4.14
N ILE A 321 5.80 26.64 3.92
CA ILE A 321 4.93 27.64 4.53
C ILE A 321 4.15 28.27 3.38
N ILE A 322 2.82 28.39 3.51
CA ILE A 322 1.97 29.12 2.57
C ILE A 322 1.15 30.11 3.38
N ASN A 323 1.25 31.40 3.08
CA ASN A 323 0.77 32.47 3.96
C ASN A 323 1.32 32.24 5.37
N ASN A 324 0.48 32.39 6.37
CA ASN A 324 0.68 32.07 7.78
C ASN A 324 0.46 30.57 8.14
N THR A 325 0.42 29.65 7.17
CA THR A 325 0.20 28.21 7.40
C THR A 325 1.46 27.40 7.22
N VAL A 326 1.82 26.61 8.24
CA VAL A 326 2.94 25.65 8.19
C VAL A 326 2.41 24.25 7.95
N PHE A 327 3.07 23.53 7.05
CA PHE A 327 2.72 22.16 6.63
C PHE A 327 3.70 21.16 7.24
N ILE A 328 3.21 20.25 8.10
CA ILE A 328 4.02 19.29 8.85
C ILE A 328 3.71 17.87 8.35
N LYS A 329 4.75 17.10 8.06
CA LYS A 329 4.69 15.70 7.68
C LYS A 329 5.38 14.84 8.74
N VAL A 330 4.64 13.89 9.26
CA VAL A 330 5.06 12.89 10.25
C VAL A 330 5.23 11.55 9.54
N HIS A 331 6.38 10.93 9.75
CA HIS A 331 6.67 9.56 9.34
C HIS A 331 6.75 8.67 10.58
N ALA A 332 6.10 7.52 10.54
CA ALA A 332 6.11 6.58 11.65
C ALA A 332 6.04 5.13 11.18
N TYR A 333 6.51 4.24 12.03
CA TYR A 333 6.33 2.79 11.91
C TYR A 333 5.13 2.35 12.73
N SER A 334 4.45 1.28 12.31
CA SER A 334 3.15 0.87 12.85
C SER A 334 3.02 -0.63 13.13
N GLY A 335 4.15 -1.36 13.14
CA GLY A 335 4.15 -2.81 13.34
C GLY A 335 3.35 -3.54 12.25
N ASP A 336 2.59 -4.55 12.66
CA ASP A 336 1.80 -5.40 11.76
C ASP A 336 0.53 -4.73 11.19
N ALA A 337 0.19 -3.53 11.69
CA ALA A 337 -0.93 -2.75 11.19
C ALA A 337 -0.49 -1.82 10.05
N MET A 338 -1.42 -1.52 9.15
CA MET A 338 -1.25 -0.49 8.12
C MET A 338 -1.04 0.91 8.73
N GLY A 339 -1.52 1.14 9.96
CA GLY A 339 -1.05 2.23 10.82
C GLY A 339 -1.77 3.57 10.68
N MET A 340 -2.73 3.69 9.76
CA MET A 340 -3.39 4.97 9.45
C MET A 340 -4.12 5.61 10.64
N ASN A 341 -4.89 4.84 11.40
CA ASN A 341 -5.58 5.35 12.59
C ASN A 341 -4.58 5.70 13.70
N MET A 342 -3.53 4.92 13.86
CA MET A 342 -2.49 5.17 14.89
C MET A 342 -1.76 6.49 14.62
N ILE A 343 -1.28 6.69 13.38
CA ILE A 343 -0.56 7.92 13.04
C ILE A 343 -1.50 9.14 13.04
N THR A 344 -2.77 8.97 12.69
CA THR A 344 -3.77 10.04 12.77
C THR A 344 -4.01 10.47 14.22
N LYS A 345 -4.11 9.51 15.15
CA LYS A 345 -4.23 9.77 16.59
C LYS A 345 -2.99 10.50 17.12
N ALA A 346 -1.79 10.08 16.71
CA ALA A 346 -0.54 10.75 17.06
C ALA A 346 -0.51 12.20 16.56
N CYS A 347 -0.84 12.45 15.29
CA CYS A 347 -0.90 13.80 14.74
C CYS A 347 -1.96 14.66 15.45
N LYS A 348 -3.10 14.09 15.85
CA LYS A 348 -4.09 14.83 16.63
C LYS A 348 -3.54 15.24 18.01
N ALA A 349 -2.88 14.33 18.72
CA ALA A 349 -2.26 14.67 20.00
C ALA A 349 -1.18 15.76 19.85
N MET A 350 -0.38 15.71 18.78
CA MET A 350 0.58 16.77 18.44
C MET A 350 -0.13 18.11 18.18
N ILE A 351 -1.20 18.13 17.39
CA ILE A 351 -1.99 19.34 17.11
C ILE A 351 -2.59 19.92 18.39
N ASP A 352 -3.15 19.07 19.26
CA ASP A 352 -3.77 19.51 20.51
C ASP A 352 -2.71 20.14 21.44
N TYR A 353 -1.51 19.56 21.53
CA TYR A 353 -0.38 20.19 22.22
C TYR A 353 0.01 21.54 21.60
N LEU A 354 0.11 21.60 20.28
CA LEU A 354 0.50 22.83 19.57
C LEU A 354 -0.53 23.95 19.80
N ARG A 355 -1.84 23.63 19.80
CA ARG A 355 -2.91 24.60 20.09
C ARG A 355 -2.83 25.20 21.49
N THR A 356 -2.34 24.43 22.47
CA THR A 356 -2.18 24.93 23.84
C THR A 356 -0.93 25.80 24.01
N ASN A 357 0.12 25.54 23.23
CA ASN A 357 1.45 26.15 23.43
C ASN A 357 1.81 27.23 22.39
N TYR A 358 1.07 27.32 21.29
CA TYR A 358 1.31 28.28 20.22
C TYR A 358 0.03 29.05 19.88
N ASN A 359 0.19 30.26 19.35
CA ASN A 359 -0.93 31.10 18.91
C ASN A 359 -1.47 30.66 17.53
N ILE A 360 -2.07 29.47 17.50
CA ILE A 360 -2.63 28.85 16.30
C ILE A 360 -4.07 29.33 16.10
N LYS A 361 -4.32 29.90 14.92
CA LYS A 361 -5.64 30.34 14.46
C LYS A 361 -6.50 29.16 14.03
N THR A 362 -5.97 28.28 13.18
CA THR A 362 -6.67 27.06 12.73
C THR A 362 -5.69 25.92 12.50
N SER A 363 -6.20 24.69 12.41
CA SER A 363 -5.36 23.54 12.05
C SER A 363 -6.16 22.48 11.30
N CYS A 364 -5.55 21.81 10.33
CA CYS A 364 -6.16 20.70 9.60
C CYS A 364 -5.34 19.42 9.80
N LEU A 365 -5.99 18.35 10.28
CA LEU A 365 -5.36 17.06 10.61
C LEU A 365 -4.83 16.29 9.39
N SER A 366 -5.35 16.57 8.20
CA SER A 366 -4.95 15.93 6.94
C SER A 366 -4.72 16.98 5.85
N ALA A 367 -3.47 17.41 5.70
CA ALA A 367 -3.07 18.50 4.82
C ALA A 367 -2.56 18.05 3.42
N ASN A 368 -2.96 16.86 2.95
CA ASN A 368 -2.64 16.29 1.62
C ASN A 368 -1.16 16.03 1.27
N ILE A 369 -0.17 16.51 2.03
CA ILE A 369 1.27 16.30 1.77
C ILE A 369 1.82 14.94 2.26
N CYS A 370 1.06 14.20 3.06
CA CYS A 370 1.28 12.76 3.26
C CYS A 370 0.89 11.95 2.02
N THR A 371 -0.07 12.49 1.27
CA THR A 371 -0.84 11.93 0.17
C THR A 371 -1.40 10.53 0.44
N ASP A 372 -2.72 10.50 0.61
CA ASP A 372 -3.47 9.32 1.03
C ASP A 372 -4.77 9.26 0.27
N LYS A 373 -4.97 8.15 -0.45
CA LYS A 373 -6.07 7.91 -1.38
C LYS A 373 -6.04 8.87 -2.59
N LYS A 374 -4.85 9.35 -2.95
CA LYS A 374 -4.59 10.20 -4.13
C LYS A 374 -3.23 9.82 -4.71
N TRP A 375 -3.11 9.93 -6.02
CA TRP A 375 -1.81 9.79 -6.67
C TRP A 375 -0.95 11.02 -6.37
N SER A 376 0.33 10.80 -6.06
CA SER A 376 1.31 11.88 -5.94
C SER A 376 2.71 11.41 -6.30
N ILE A 377 3.47 12.34 -6.85
CA ILE A 377 4.91 12.19 -7.03
C ILE A 377 5.64 12.06 -5.69
N GLU A 378 5.12 12.64 -4.61
CA GLU A 378 5.72 12.55 -3.27
C GLU A 378 5.79 11.10 -2.79
N ASN A 379 4.71 10.32 -2.94
CA ASN A 379 4.72 8.89 -2.60
C ASN A 379 5.57 8.08 -3.56
N TYR A 380 5.60 8.44 -4.85
CA TYR A 380 6.40 7.76 -5.86
C TYR A 380 7.92 7.89 -5.56
N CYS A 381 8.37 9.11 -5.22
CA CYS A 381 9.78 9.39 -4.96
C CYS A 381 10.23 9.03 -3.54
N ASN A 382 9.44 9.39 -2.52
CA ASN A 382 9.86 9.24 -1.12
C ASN A 382 9.35 7.95 -0.46
N GLY A 383 8.43 7.23 -1.13
CA GLY A 383 7.82 6.02 -0.61
C GLY A 383 6.79 6.27 0.50
N ARG A 384 5.95 5.25 0.73
CA ARG A 384 4.94 5.22 1.81
C ARG A 384 4.51 3.79 2.10
N GLY A 385 4.56 3.35 3.35
CA GLY A 385 4.25 1.97 3.75
C GLY A 385 5.42 1.02 3.53
N ARG A 386 5.38 0.26 2.43
CA ARG A 386 6.40 -0.71 2.02
C ARG A 386 6.87 -0.40 0.61
N ARG A 387 8.20 -0.32 0.43
CA ARG A 387 8.85 -0.22 -0.87
C ARG A 387 9.38 -1.60 -1.24
N VAL A 388 9.02 -2.09 -2.42
CA VAL A 388 9.42 -3.44 -2.86
C VAL A 388 10.24 -3.35 -4.14
N PHE A 389 11.31 -4.13 -4.17
CA PHE A 389 12.18 -4.35 -5.31
C PHE A 389 12.11 -5.82 -5.68
N MET A 390 11.94 -6.12 -6.97
CA MET A 390 12.01 -7.48 -7.48
C MET A 390 12.92 -7.56 -8.69
N ASN A 391 13.57 -8.71 -8.86
CA ASN A 391 14.36 -9.02 -10.03
C ASN A 391 14.17 -10.48 -10.44
N ILE A 392 14.12 -10.74 -11.74
CA ILE A 392 14.08 -12.08 -12.30
C ILE A 392 14.69 -12.11 -13.70
N PHE A 393 15.41 -13.19 -14.00
CA PHE A 393 15.81 -13.54 -15.35
C PHE A 393 14.77 -14.47 -15.99
N ILE A 394 14.32 -14.15 -17.20
CA ILE A 394 13.45 -14.99 -18.02
C ILE A 394 14.17 -15.38 -19.30
N SER A 395 14.27 -16.68 -19.56
CA SER A 395 14.87 -17.24 -20.76
C SER A 395 13.96 -17.07 -21.99
N GLU A 396 14.55 -17.06 -23.19
CA GLU A 396 13.79 -17.11 -24.45
C GLU A 396 12.84 -18.31 -24.50
N GLU A 397 13.28 -19.49 -24.04
CA GLU A 397 12.49 -20.71 -23.99
C GLU A 397 11.24 -20.56 -23.12
N ASP A 398 11.38 -20.04 -21.90
CA ASP A 398 10.26 -19.85 -20.98
C ASP A 398 9.28 -18.78 -21.47
N CYS A 399 9.82 -17.72 -22.07
CA CYS A 399 9.01 -16.68 -22.70
C CYS A 399 8.14 -17.29 -23.82
N LEU A 400 8.73 -18.06 -24.72
CA LEU A 400 8.03 -18.72 -25.81
C LEU A 400 7.03 -19.77 -25.30
N GLU A 401 7.40 -20.58 -24.32
CA GLU A 401 6.53 -21.67 -23.88
C GLU A 401 5.33 -21.16 -23.07
N VAL A 402 5.51 -20.14 -22.23
CA VAL A 402 4.46 -19.64 -21.34
C VAL A 402 3.73 -18.43 -21.93
N LEU A 403 4.48 -17.42 -22.38
CA LEU A 403 3.92 -16.19 -22.93
C LEU A 403 3.59 -16.29 -24.43
N LYS A 404 4.05 -17.34 -25.11
CA LYS A 404 3.79 -17.58 -26.54
C LYS A 404 4.30 -16.45 -27.43
N VAL A 405 5.39 -15.80 -27.00
CA VAL A 405 6.08 -14.70 -27.70
C VAL A 405 7.58 -14.80 -27.48
N THR A 406 8.36 -14.20 -28.39
CA THR A 406 9.82 -14.08 -28.23
C THR A 406 10.16 -13.00 -27.20
N CYS A 407 11.35 -13.07 -26.57
CA CYS A 407 11.81 -11.97 -25.72
C CYS A 407 11.98 -10.68 -26.51
N ALA A 408 12.39 -10.78 -27.78
CA ALA A 408 12.58 -9.62 -28.65
C ALA A 408 11.27 -8.85 -28.89
N ASP A 409 10.16 -9.55 -29.13
CA ASP A 409 8.86 -8.92 -29.38
C ASP A 409 8.22 -8.43 -28.08
N LEU A 410 8.35 -9.19 -26.98
CA LEU A 410 7.90 -8.74 -25.67
C LEU A 410 8.57 -7.42 -25.28
N TYR A 411 9.88 -7.32 -25.50
CA TYR A 411 10.65 -6.10 -25.25
C TYR A 411 10.18 -4.92 -26.10
N LYS A 412 9.85 -5.14 -27.39
CA LYS A 412 9.33 -4.05 -28.26
C LYS A 412 8.01 -3.51 -27.72
N THR A 413 7.10 -4.39 -27.30
CA THR A 413 5.81 -3.99 -26.69
C THR A 413 6.01 -3.29 -25.35
N TYR A 414 6.91 -3.79 -24.51
CA TYR A 414 7.32 -3.12 -23.27
C TYR A 414 7.81 -1.69 -23.56
N TYR A 415 8.74 -1.54 -24.50
CA TYR A 415 9.32 -0.24 -24.82
C TYR A 415 8.27 0.75 -25.34
N SER A 416 7.41 0.33 -26.28
CA SER A 416 6.40 1.22 -26.85
C SER A 416 5.31 1.60 -25.86
N LYS A 417 4.76 0.63 -25.11
CA LYS A 417 3.65 0.87 -24.18
C LYS A 417 4.11 1.46 -22.85
N ILE A 418 5.10 0.84 -22.23
CA ILE A 418 5.50 1.12 -20.85
C ILE A 418 6.50 2.25 -20.79
N CYS A 419 7.52 2.27 -21.65
CA CYS A 419 8.49 3.36 -21.63
C CYS A 419 7.91 4.60 -22.32
N LEU A 420 7.63 4.52 -23.62
CA LEU A 420 7.20 5.69 -24.41
C LEU A 420 5.78 6.13 -24.03
N GLY A 421 4.82 5.21 -23.99
CA GLY A 421 3.44 5.50 -23.65
C GLY A 421 3.27 6.17 -22.27
N SER A 422 3.88 5.61 -21.22
CA SER A 422 3.81 6.20 -19.88
C SER A 422 4.56 7.54 -19.78
N ALA A 423 5.68 7.70 -20.49
CA ALA A 423 6.43 8.97 -20.51
C ALA A 423 5.61 10.12 -21.11
N LEU A 424 4.79 9.85 -22.14
CA LEU A 424 3.93 10.86 -22.77
C LEU A 424 2.88 11.43 -21.82
N VAL A 425 2.41 10.63 -20.85
CA VAL A 425 1.36 11.02 -19.89
C VAL A 425 1.89 11.32 -18.48
N LEU A 426 3.22 11.23 -18.29
CA LEU A 426 3.87 11.30 -16.97
C LEU A 426 3.19 10.38 -15.94
N GLY A 427 2.81 9.19 -16.40
CA GLY A 427 2.04 8.22 -15.63
C GLY A 427 2.90 7.16 -14.95
N ASN A 428 2.24 6.16 -14.38
CA ASN A 428 2.93 4.98 -13.88
C ASN A 428 3.46 4.12 -15.04
N PHE A 429 4.60 3.48 -14.85
CA PHE A 429 5.30 2.65 -15.84
C PHE A 429 4.91 1.18 -15.67
N ASN A 430 3.64 0.86 -15.93
CA ASN A 430 3.07 -0.49 -15.87
C ASN A 430 1.86 -0.63 -16.82
N CYS A 431 1.32 -1.84 -16.94
CA CYS A 431 0.13 -2.15 -17.73
C CYS A 431 -1.14 -2.00 -16.92
N GLN A 432 -1.22 -2.69 -15.78
CA GLN A 432 -2.47 -2.95 -15.06
C GLN A 432 -2.25 -3.28 -13.56
N ALA A 433 -1.23 -2.68 -12.92
CA ALA A 433 -0.94 -2.94 -11.50
C ALA A 433 -2.18 -2.75 -10.61
N ALA A 434 -3.00 -1.74 -10.90
CA ALA A 434 -4.22 -1.43 -10.16
C ALA A 434 -5.24 -2.57 -10.16
N ASN A 435 -5.38 -3.35 -11.25
CA ASN A 435 -6.35 -4.45 -11.33
C ASN A 435 -6.01 -5.54 -10.31
N TYR A 436 -4.74 -5.93 -10.23
CA TYR A 436 -4.30 -6.96 -9.28
C TYR A 436 -4.32 -6.48 -7.84
N ILE A 437 -3.93 -5.23 -7.61
CA ILE A 437 -3.97 -4.64 -6.26
C ILE A 437 -5.41 -4.56 -5.77
N ALA A 438 -6.34 -4.09 -6.61
CA ALA A 438 -7.75 -4.05 -6.26
C ALA A 438 -8.28 -5.44 -5.89
N ALA A 439 -8.03 -6.44 -6.74
CA ALA A 439 -8.55 -7.78 -6.53
C ALA A 439 -7.95 -8.46 -5.28
N LEU A 440 -6.65 -8.25 -5.03
CA LEU A 440 -5.95 -8.79 -3.86
C LEU A 440 -6.36 -8.05 -2.58
N PHE A 441 -6.56 -6.73 -2.64
CA PHE A 441 -6.95 -5.92 -1.48
C PHE A 441 -8.35 -6.29 -1.00
N ILE A 442 -9.30 -6.49 -1.92
CA ILE A 442 -10.63 -6.99 -1.58
C ILE A 442 -10.53 -8.39 -0.96
N ALA A 443 -9.71 -9.28 -1.53
CA ALA A 443 -9.57 -10.66 -1.05
C ALA A 443 -8.90 -10.78 0.32
N LEU A 444 -8.02 -9.84 0.69
CA LEU A 444 -7.24 -9.87 1.93
C LEU A 444 -7.68 -8.79 2.94
N GLY A 445 -8.84 -8.17 2.73
CA GLY A 445 -9.41 -7.18 3.67
C GLY A 445 -8.57 -5.92 3.84
N GLN A 446 -7.83 -5.51 2.82
CA GLN A 446 -7.03 -4.28 2.80
C GLN A 446 -7.90 -3.06 2.41
N ASP A 447 -7.39 -1.84 2.64
CA ASP A 447 -8.12 -0.61 2.30
C ASP A 447 -8.04 -0.34 0.79
N CYS A 448 -9.13 -0.59 0.06
CA CYS A 448 -9.23 -0.30 -1.37
C CYS A 448 -9.01 1.18 -1.73
N GLY A 449 -9.18 2.12 -0.78
CA GLY A 449 -8.81 3.51 -1.01
C GLY A 449 -7.31 3.71 -1.26
N GLN A 450 -6.47 2.77 -0.82
CA GLN A 450 -5.01 2.79 -1.02
C GLN A 450 -4.56 2.16 -2.34
N ILE A 451 -5.49 1.70 -3.20
CA ILE A 451 -5.15 1.13 -4.51
C ILE A 451 -4.33 2.14 -5.31
N ILE A 452 -4.70 3.43 -5.26
CA ILE A 452 -4.10 4.48 -6.08
C ILE A 452 -2.59 4.58 -5.84
N GLU A 453 -2.17 4.75 -4.58
CA GLU A 453 -0.75 4.84 -4.21
C GLU A 453 -0.04 3.49 -4.21
N SER A 454 -0.72 2.39 -3.86
CA SER A 454 -0.12 1.06 -3.89
C SER A 454 0.15 0.60 -5.33
N SER A 455 -0.53 1.18 -6.32
CA SER A 455 -0.34 0.92 -7.75
C SER A 455 0.82 1.70 -8.38
N ASN A 456 1.50 2.55 -7.61
CA ASN A 456 2.75 3.14 -8.06
C ASN A 456 3.74 2.01 -8.37
N CYS A 457 4.19 1.98 -9.61
CA CYS A 457 4.94 0.85 -10.14
C CYS A 457 5.82 1.31 -11.31
N LEU A 458 7.05 0.79 -11.33
CA LEU A 458 8.03 0.91 -12.39
C LEU A 458 8.49 -0.48 -12.80
N LEU A 459 8.06 -0.90 -13.99
CA LEU A 459 8.54 -2.10 -14.64
C LEU A 459 9.74 -1.76 -15.53
N SER A 460 10.83 -2.49 -15.35
CA SER A 460 12.05 -2.38 -16.14
C SER A 460 12.36 -3.70 -16.84
N MET A 461 12.79 -3.62 -18.11
CA MET A 461 13.31 -4.78 -18.84
C MET A 461 14.63 -4.41 -19.52
N GLU A 462 15.59 -5.32 -19.40
CA GLU A 462 16.89 -5.26 -20.06
C GLU A 462 17.09 -6.53 -20.89
N LYS A 463 17.60 -6.36 -22.12
CA LYS A 463 17.97 -7.49 -22.96
C LYS A 463 19.33 -8.01 -22.52
N ILE A 464 19.42 -9.32 -22.34
CA ILE A 464 20.66 -10.03 -22.13
C ILE A 464 20.73 -11.22 -23.09
N ASP A 465 21.92 -11.77 -23.34
CA ASP A 465 22.18 -12.68 -24.48
C ASP A 465 21.16 -13.84 -24.63
N LEU A 466 20.66 -14.37 -23.51
CA LEU A 466 19.78 -15.55 -23.48
C LEU A 466 18.32 -15.23 -23.09
N GLY A 467 17.94 -13.96 -22.96
CA GLY A 467 16.58 -13.59 -22.59
C GLY A 467 16.43 -12.16 -22.06
N LEU A 468 15.64 -12.00 -21.00
CA LEU A 468 15.34 -10.71 -20.39
C LEU A 468 15.65 -10.72 -18.90
N ASN A 469 16.40 -9.72 -18.44
CA ASN A 469 16.42 -9.34 -17.04
C ASN A 469 15.28 -8.37 -16.78
N ILE A 470 14.40 -8.69 -15.82
CA ILE A 470 13.18 -7.94 -15.54
C ILE A 470 13.18 -7.53 -14.09
N SER A 471 12.95 -6.23 -13.84
CA SER A 471 12.87 -5.69 -12.49
C SER A 471 11.55 -4.95 -12.26
N LEU A 472 11.04 -5.03 -11.03
CA LEU A 472 9.85 -4.30 -10.60
C LEU A 472 10.19 -3.45 -9.36
N LEU A 473 9.87 -2.17 -9.41
CA LEU A 473 9.88 -1.29 -8.24
C LEU A 473 8.45 -0.84 -7.93
N MET A 474 8.01 -1.08 -6.70
CA MET A 474 6.76 -0.55 -6.16
C MET A 474 7.06 0.30 -4.91
N PRO A 475 7.08 1.64 -5.01
CA PRO A 475 7.62 2.50 -3.95
C PRO A 475 6.69 2.70 -2.75
N SER A 476 5.39 2.45 -2.90
CA SER A 476 4.39 2.89 -1.92
C SER A 476 3.25 1.90 -1.68
N ILE A 477 3.56 0.62 -1.44
CA ILE A 477 2.56 -0.38 -1.08
C ILE A 477 2.10 -0.15 0.36
N VAL A 478 0.81 0.16 0.55
CA VAL A 478 0.23 0.40 1.87
C VAL A 478 -0.65 -0.76 2.28
N VAL A 479 -0.11 -1.65 3.11
CA VAL A 479 -0.75 -2.89 3.56
C VAL A 479 -0.54 -3.15 5.05
N GLY A 480 -1.38 -3.99 5.63
CA GLY A 480 -1.25 -4.50 7.00
C GLY A 480 -1.87 -5.88 7.14
N VAL A 481 -1.42 -6.65 8.12
CA VAL A 481 -2.02 -7.97 8.44
C VAL A 481 -2.96 -7.89 9.65
N LEU A 482 -2.97 -6.75 10.36
CA LEU A 482 -3.88 -6.45 11.47
C LEU A 482 -4.67 -5.15 11.25
N GLY A 483 -5.94 -5.17 11.66
CA GLY A 483 -6.86 -4.03 11.65
C GLY A 483 -7.62 -3.86 10.33
N GLY A 484 -8.61 -2.98 10.32
CA GLY A 484 -9.45 -2.78 9.13
C GLY A 484 -10.30 -4.01 8.84
N GLY A 485 -10.29 -4.51 7.60
CA GLY A 485 -11.04 -5.71 7.20
C GLY A 485 -10.28 -7.02 7.41
N THR A 486 -9.04 -7.00 7.91
CA THR A 486 -8.17 -8.18 7.93
C THR A 486 -8.59 -9.26 8.94
N HIS A 487 -9.44 -8.92 9.91
CA HIS A 487 -9.97 -9.87 10.89
C HIS A 487 -11.15 -10.70 10.36
N LEU A 488 -11.72 -10.33 9.21
CA LEU A 488 -12.86 -11.01 8.60
C LEU A 488 -12.42 -12.28 7.86
N GLU A 489 -13.24 -13.32 7.90
CA GLU A 489 -13.02 -14.52 7.09
C GLU A 489 -13.47 -14.30 5.63
N PRO A 490 -12.81 -14.94 4.64
CA PRO A 490 -11.64 -15.81 4.76
C PRO A 490 -10.29 -15.07 4.79
N SER A 491 -10.29 -13.73 4.74
CA SER A 491 -9.07 -12.90 4.68
C SER A 491 -8.08 -13.24 5.80
N LYS A 492 -8.61 -13.38 7.03
CA LYS A 492 -7.83 -13.71 8.22
C LYS A 492 -7.04 -15.01 8.06
N GLU A 493 -7.66 -16.06 7.51
CA GLU A 493 -6.97 -17.34 7.26
C GLU A 493 -5.85 -17.18 6.23
N PHE A 494 -6.11 -16.50 5.12
CA PHE A 494 -5.08 -16.26 4.10
C PHE A 494 -3.90 -15.45 4.62
N LEU A 495 -4.13 -14.51 5.54
CA LEU A 495 -3.07 -13.67 6.10
C LEU A 495 -2.11 -14.44 7.02
N LYS A 496 -2.48 -15.63 7.52
CA LYS A 496 -1.60 -16.45 8.36
C LYS A 496 -0.29 -16.81 7.68
N GLN A 497 -0.29 -16.96 6.36
CA GLN A 497 0.91 -17.33 5.57
C GLN A 497 2.04 -16.29 5.64
N PHE A 498 1.76 -15.05 6.08
CA PHE A 498 2.75 -13.98 6.14
C PHE A 498 3.44 -13.85 7.49
N TYR A 499 3.00 -14.55 8.54
CA TYR A 499 3.67 -14.55 9.85
C TYR A 499 4.96 -15.36 9.81
N ILE A 500 5.98 -14.78 9.19
CA ILE A 500 7.30 -15.38 8.96
C ILE A 500 8.33 -14.62 9.81
N ASN A 501 9.00 -15.34 10.69
CA ASN A 501 9.98 -14.78 11.63
C ASN A 501 11.40 -14.70 11.04
N GLU A 502 11.52 -14.21 9.81
CA GLU A 502 12.81 -14.08 9.12
C GLU A 502 12.98 -12.69 8.53
N SER A 503 14.15 -12.08 8.76
CA SER A 503 14.46 -10.74 8.24
C SER A 503 15.27 -10.73 6.96
N LYS A 504 15.63 -11.90 6.37
CA LYS A 504 16.62 -12.00 5.27
C LYS A 504 16.31 -11.07 4.10
N ASN A 505 15.03 -10.89 3.78
CA ASN A 505 14.56 -10.09 2.65
C ASN A 505 13.84 -8.80 3.07
N VAL A 506 13.96 -8.40 4.35
CA VAL A 506 13.27 -7.24 4.92
C VAL A 506 14.30 -6.23 5.44
N ILE A 507 14.35 -5.06 4.80
CA ILE A 507 15.11 -3.90 5.25
C ILE A 507 14.20 -3.08 6.16
N THR A 508 14.52 -3.00 7.46
CA THR A 508 13.77 -2.19 8.42
C THR A 508 14.68 -1.66 9.51
N ASP A 509 14.36 -0.49 10.05
CA ASP A 509 15.05 0.04 11.21
C ASP A 509 14.46 -0.57 12.49
N LYS A 510 15.19 -1.56 13.04
CA LYS A 510 14.75 -2.33 14.21
C LYS A 510 14.57 -1.49 15.47
N ARG A 511 15.07 -0.25 15.51
CA ARG A 511 14.80 0.70 16.61
C ARG A 511 13.33 1.14 16.62
N TYR A 512 12.67 1.12 15.46
CA TYR A 512 11.29 1.57 15.30
C TYR A 512 10.32 0.43 15.00
N ASP A 513 10.75 -0.63 14.30
CA ASP A 513 9.85 -1.69 13.86
C ASP A 513 10.53 -3.05 13.71
N SER A 514 9.99 -4.05 14.41
CA SER A 514 10.41 -5.45 14.33
C SER A 514 9.39 -6.35 13.61
N SER A 515 8.33 -5.78 13.04
CA SER A 515 7.32 -6.52 12.28
C SER A 515 7.83 -6.94 10.91
N TYR A 516 7.47 -8.16 10.50
CA TYR A 516 7.83 -8.70 9.18
C TYR A 516 6.61 -9.06 8.33
N ALA A 517 5.46 -9.37 8.94
CA ALA A 517 4.33 -9.92 8.21
C ALA A 517 3.76 -8.99 7.12
N PRO A 518 3.58 -7.67 7.34
CA PRO A 518 3.18 -6.75 6.27
C PRO A 518 4.19 -6.66 5.13
N SER A 519 5.48 -6.88 5.43
CA SER A 519 6.54 -6.85 4.45
C SER A 519 6.48 -8.09 3.53
N TYR A 520 6.16 -9.27 4.07
CA TYR A 520 5.89 -10.46 3.27
C TYR A 520 4.60 -10.36 2.45
N LEU A 521 3.55 -9.75 3.00
CA LEU A 521 2.35 -9.41 2.24
C LEU A 521 2.69 -8.45 1.08
N ALA A 522 3.51 -7.42 1.31
CA ALA A 522 3.94 -6.50 0.26
C ALA A 522 4.78 -7.19 -0.83
N LEU A 523 5.63 -8.16 -0.46
CA LEU A 523 6.32 -9.02 -1.44
C LEU A 523 5.31 -9.80 -2.29
N LEU A 524 4.29 -10.40 -1.68
CA LEU A 524 3.26 -11.10 -2.45
C LEU A 524 2.54 -10.16 -3.42
N VAL A 525 2.11 -8.98 -2.95
CA VAL A 525 1.43 -7.96 -3.76
C VAL A 525 2.28 -7.61 -4.99
N ALA A 526 3.55 -7.28 -4.79
CA ALA A 526 4.44 -6.92 -5.89
C ALA A 526 4.69 -8.09 -6.86
N GLY A 527 4.82 -9.31 -6.35
CA GLY A 527 5.00 -10.49 -7.20
C GLY A 527 3.78 -10.80 -8.05
N VAL A 528 2.57 -10.62 -7.48
CA VAL A 528 1.31 -10.82 -8.20
C VAL A 528 1.14 -9.75 -9.29
N VAL A 529 1.52 -8.50 -9.00
CA VAL A 529 1.60 -7.45 -10.00
C VAL A 529 2.57 -7.86 -11.10
N LEU A 530 3.81 -8.25 -10.79
CA LEU A 530 4.78 -8.69 -11.80
C LEU A 530 4.25 -9.84 -12.68
N ALA A 531 3.64 -10.86 -12.07
CA ALA A 531 3.03 -11.98 -12.79
C ALA A 531 1.99 -11.49 -13.79
N GLY A 532 1.11 -10.60 -13.32
CA GLY A 532 0.05 -10.01 -14.10
C GLY A 532 0.51 -9.08 -15.23
N GLU A 533 1.57 -8.31 -14.98
CA GLU A 533 2.24 -7.44 -15.94
C GLU A 533 2.83 -8.24 -17.09
N LEU A 534 3.61 -9.29 -16.80
CA LEU A 534 4.22 -10.13 -17.84
C LEU A 534 3.20 -10.90 -18.65
N SER A 535 2.15 -11.42 -18.00
CA SER A 535 1.05 -12.07 -18.71
C SER A 535 0.30 -11.13 -19.66
N ALA A 536 0.03 -9.89 -19.22
CA ALA A 536 -0.60 -8.88 -20.07
C ALA A 536 0.29 -8.42 -21.22
N LEU A 537 1.57 -8.15 -20.97
CA LEU A 537 2.51 -7.82 -22.04
C LEU A 537 2.61 -8.93 -23.07
N GLY A 538 2.64 -10.20 -22.63
CA GLY A 538 2.59 -11.35 -23.53
C GLY A 538 1.31 -11.37 -24.38
N ALA A 539 0.15 -11.17 -23.76
CA ALA A 539 -1.14 -11.13 -24.44
C ALA A 539 -1.30 -9.95 -25.41
N LEU A 540 -0.69 -8.80 -25.10
CA LEU A 540 -0.64 -7.62 -25.98
C LEU A 540 0.31 -7.84 -27.15
N THR A 541 1.40 -8.57 -26.95
CA THR A 541 2.42 -8.80 -27.97
C THR A 541 1.96 -9.78 -29.06
N ASN A 542 1.06 -10.72 -28.73
CA ASN A 542 0.51 -11.69 -29.67
C ASN A 542 -0.97 -11.45 -30.02
N ASP A 543 -1.51 -10.27 -29.71
CA ASP A 543 -2.90 -9.85 -29.96
C ASP A 543 -4.00 -10.77 -29.37
N THR A 544 -3.66 -11.63 -28.40
CA THR A 544 -4.63 -12.56 -27.79
C THR A 544 -5.47 -11.96 -26.66
N LEU A 545 -5.23 -10.69 -26.30
CA LEU A 545 -5.97 -10.02 -25.23
C LEU A 545 -7.48 -10.07 -25.47
N MET A 546 -7.93 -9.72 -26.68
CA MET A 546 -9.35 -9.75 -27.01
C MET A 546 -9.91 -11.17 -26.98
N ASP A 547 -9.22 -12.16 -27.53
CA ASP A 547 -9.69 -13.56 -27.52
C ASP A 547 -9.88 -14.10 -26.10
N ALA A 548 -8.98 -13.75 -25.17
CA ALA A 548 -9.10 -14.13 -23.76
C ALA A 548 -10.32 -13.46 -23.09
N HIS A 549 -10.55 -12.17 -23.34
CA HIS A 549 -11.75 -11.48 -22.84
C HIS A 549 -13.03 -12.01 -23.50
N LEU A 550 -13.02 -12.35 -24.78
CA LEU A 550 -14.17 -12.91 -25.48
C LEU A 550 -14.57 -14.29 -24.92
N LYS A 551 -13.59 -15.11 -24.55
CA LYS A 551 -13.82 -16.47 -24.02
C LYS A 551 -14.22 -16.49 -22.53
N LEU A 552 -13.71 -15.55 -21.74
CA LEU A 552 -13.82 -15.59 -20.27
C LEU A 552 -14.57 -14.40 -19.66
N ASN A 553 -14.88 -13.37 -20.45
CA ASN A 553 -15.50 -12.12 -20.00
C ASN A 553 -16.77 -11.77 -20.81
N ARG A 554 -17.34 -12.72 -21.57
CA ARG A 554 -18.68 -12.60 -22.15
C ARG A 554 -19.68 -13.44 -21.36
N ILE A 555 -20.82 -12.83 -21.05
CA ILE A 555 -22.07 -13.52 -20.70
C ILE A 555 -22.74 -13.96 -22.00
#